data_AF-A0ABC8STL2-F1
#
_entry.id   AF-A0ABC8STL2-F1
#
_cell.length_a   1.000
_cell.length_b   1.000
_cell.length_c   1.000
_cell.angle_alpha   90.00
_cell.angle_beta   90.00
_cell.angle_gamma   90.00
#
_symmetry.space_group_name_H-M   'P 1'
#
loop_
_entity.id
_entity.type
_entity.pdbx_description
1 polymer ?
#
loop_
_entity_poly.entity_id
_entity_poly.type
_entity_poly.pdbx_seq_one_letter_code
_entity_poly.pdbx_strand_id
1 'polypeptide(L)'
;MAAKKLYDSFSKGLIEEVHKWGAMKQTGVSLRYMMEFGSRPSDKNLLISAQFLHKELPIRIARRAIELETLPYGLSEKPAILKVRDWYLDSFRDLRSIPEIKDRNDELEFTQIIKMIKVRHNNVVPTMALGVQQLKKGLDPKVGYQDLDEIHQFLDRFYMSRIGIRMLIG
;
A
#
# COMPACT_ATOMS: atom_id res chain seq x y z
N MET A 1 -2.26 -7.36 24.34
CA MET A 1 -1.17 -8.31 24.00
C MET A 1 -0.85 -8.39 22.49
N ALA A 2 -1.62 -7.75 21.59
CA ALA A 2 -1.29 -7.64 20.16
C ALA A 2 -0.14 -6.66 19.86
N ALA A 3 -0.03 -5.56 20.63
CA ALA A 3 1.07 -4.59 20.52
C ALA A 3 2.47 -5.19 20.75
N LYS A 4 2.57 -6.29 21.51
CA LYS A 4 3.84 -6.96 21.80
C LYS A 4 4.34 -7.81 20.63
N LYS A 5 3.43 -8.21 19.71
CA LYS A 5 3.75 -9.01 18.52
C LYS A 5 4.17 -8.17 17.30
N LEU A 6 3.99 -6.85 17.37
CA LEU A 6 4.44 -5.86 16.37
C LEU A 6 5.97 -5.72 16.35
N TYR A 7 6.63 -5.87 17.50
CA TYR A 7 8.07 -5.63 17.68
C TYR A 7 8.97 -6.77 17.16
N ASP A 8 8.43 -7.96 16.91
CA ASP A 8 9.24 -9.15 16.62
C ASP A 8 9.58 -9.34 15.13
N SER A 9 8.95 -8.59 14.20
CA SER A 9 9.16 -8.80 12.75
C SER A 9 9.72 -7.60 11.98
N PHE A 10 9.60 -6.37 12.50
CA PHE A 10 10.09 -5.16 11.83
C PHE A 10 10.80 -4.26 12.83
N SER A 11 11.89 -3.61 12.41
CA SER A 11 12.67 -2.75 13.29
C SER A 11 11.89 -1.49 13.66
N LYS A 12 12.11 -0.96 14.86
CA LYS A 12 11.52 0.31 15.31
C LYS A 12 11.76 1.45 14.32
N GLY A 13 12.97 1.52 13.76
CA GLY A 13 13.34 2.52 12.76
C GLY A 13 12.51 2.44 11.48
N LEU A 14 12.18 1.23 11.01
CA LEU A 14 11.32 1.07 9.82
C LEU A 14 9.92 1.63 10.08
N ILE A 15 9.35 1.36 11.25
CA ILE A 15 8.02 1.85 11.62
C ILE A 15 8.00 3.38 11.72
N GLU A 16 9.04 3.98 12.31
CA GLU A 16 9.23 5.43 12.34
C GLU A 16 9.31 6.04 10.92
N GLU A 17 10.04 5.41 10.01
CA GLU A 17 10.07 5.82 8.60
C GLU A 17 8.70 5.70 7.94
N VAL A 18 7.97 4.59 8.14
CA VAL A 18 6.62 4.40 7.59
C VAL A 18 5.70 5.54 8.03
N HIS A 19 5.67 5.88 9.32
CA HIS A 19 4.87 7.02 9.80
C HIS A 19 5.28 8.34 9.15
N LYS A 20 6.57 8.62 9.06
CA LYS A 20 7.10 9.84 8.41
C LYS A 20 6.65 9.94 6.96
N TRP A 21 6.77 8.86 6.19
CA TRP A 21 6.40 8.85 4.77
C TRP A 21 4.88 8.85 4.56
N GLY A 22 4.12 8.14 5.39
CA GLY A 22 2.66 8.10 5.31
C GLY A 22 1.98 9.46 5.58
N ALA A 23 2.65 10.34 6.33
CA ALA A 23 2.21 11.71 6.60
C ALA A 23 2.45 12.68 5.42
N MET A 24 3.27 12.32 4.42
CA MET A 24 3.57 13.19 3.29
C MET A 24 2.39 13.36 2.33
N LYS A 25 2.28 14.51 1.66
CA LYS A 25 1.21 14.75 0.69
C LYS A 25 1.40 13.88 -0.56
N GLN A 26 0.34 13.22 -1.01
CA GLN A 26 0.33 12.46 -2.26
C GLN A 26 0.19 13.40 -3.46
N THR A 27 0.87 13.08 -4.55
CA THR A 27 0.80 13.84 -5.81
C THR A 27 -0.30 13.27 -6.70
N GLY A 28 -1.34 14.07 -6.99
CA GLY A 28 -2.36 13.66 -7.96
C GLY A 28 -1.82 13.60 -9.38
N VAL A 29 -2.23 12.59 -10.15
CA VAL A 29 -1.88 12.45 -11.58
C VAL A 29 -3.16 12.54 -12.40
N SER A 30 -3.24 13.51 -13.31
CA SER A 30 -4.42 13.70 -14.16
C SER A 30 -4.40 12.77 -15.36
N LEU A 31 -5.58 12.40 -15.86
CA LEU A 31 -5.70 11.58 -17.08
C LEU A 31 -5.03 12.25 -18.29
N ARG A 32 -5.16 13.59 -18.39
CA ARG A 32 -4.50 14.37 -19.45
C ARG A 32 -2.97 14.22 -19.38
N TYR A 33 -2.39 14.41 -18.20
CA TYR A 33 -0.94 14.23 -18.01
C TYR A 33 -0.51 12.82 -18.40
N MET A 34 -1.27 11.80 -18.01
CA MET A 34 -0.99 10.41 -18.38
C MET A 34 -0.98 10.16 -19.89
N MET A 35 -1.99 10.66 -20.61
CA MET A 35 -2.09 10.51 -22.06
C MET A 35 -0.93 11.21 -22.77
N GLU A 36 -0.63 12.45 -22.35
CA GLU A 36 0.47 13.23 -22.92
C GLU A 36 1.82 12.54 -22.68
N PHE A 37 2.07 12.07 -21.46
CA PHE A 37 3.30 11.37 -21.08
C PHE A 37 3.50 10.06 -21.84
N GLY A 38 2.44 9.25 -21.97
CA GLY A 38 2.47 7.97 -22.66
C GLY A 38 2.45 8.04 -24.19
N SER A 39 2.12 9.20 -24.77
CA SER A 39 1.93 9.37 -26.22
C SER A 39 3.19 9.06 -27.06
N ARG A 40 4.38 9.27 -26.49
CA ARG A 40 5.68 9.01 -27.12
C ARG A 40 6.64 8.40 -26.11
N PRO A 41 6.69 7.07 -25.97
CA PRO A 41 7.63 6.43 -25.06
C PRO A 41 9.07 6.67 -25.52
N SER A 42 9.93 7.06 -24.57
CA SER A 42 11.36 7.24 -24.77
C SER A 42 12.11 6.94 -23.48
N ASP A 43 13.39 6.60 -23.55
CA ASP A 43 14.23 6.32 -22.36
C ASP A 43 14.17 7.48 -21.33
N LYS A 44 14.16 8.72 -21.82
CA LYS A 44 13.98 9.92 -20.97
C LYS A 44 12.64 9.91 -20.21
N ASN A 45 11.55 9.54 -20.87
CA ASN A 45 10.23 9.49 -20.23
C ASN A 45 10.18 8.33 -19.23
N LEU A 46 10.75 7.17 -19.54
CA LEU A 46 10.85 6.06 -18.59
C LEU A 46 11.63 6.46 -17.33
N LEU A 47 12.77 7.12 -17.49
CA LEU A 47 13.56 7.63 -16.36
C LEU A 47 12.78 8.63 -15.49
N ILE A 48 12.10 9.60 -16.10
CA ILE A 48 11.26 10.57 -15.38
C ILE A 48 10.13 9.86 -14.62
N SER A 49 9.51 8.86 -15.25
CA SER A 49 8.45 8.06 -14.61
C SER A 49 8.98 7.32 -13.39
N ALA A 50 10.12 6.66 -13.54
CA ALA A 50 10.75 5.92 -12.46
C ALA A 50 11.13 6.85 -11.30
N GLN A 51 11.72 8.01 -11.56
CA GLN A 51 12.03 9.02 -10.55
C GLN A 51 10.79 9.53 -9.82
N PHE A 52 9.69 9.75 -10.53
CA PHE A 52 8.41 10.12 -9.92
C PHE A 52 7.89 9.00 -9.01
N LEU A 53 7.85 7.76 -9.50
CA LEU A 53 7.34 6.60 -8.76
C LEU A 53 8.22 6.27 -7.55
N HIS A 54 9.54 6.42 -7.65
CA HIS A 54 10.48 6.22 -6.55
C HIS A 54 10.18 7.15 -5.36
N LYS A 55 9.72 8.37 -5.64
CA LYS A 55 9.28 9.33 -4.61
C LYS A 55 7.84 9.10 -4.16
N GLU A 56 6.93 8.80 -5.07
CA GLU A 56 5.49 8.76 -4.79
C GLU A 56 5.01 7.42 -4.19
N LEU A 57 5.55 6.29 -4.63
CA LEU A 57 5.09 4.97 -4.16
C LEU A 57 5.33 4.74 -2.66
N PRO A 58 6.48 5.10 -2.06
CA PRO A 58 6.68 4.93 -0.62
C PRO A 58 5.64 5.69 0.21
N ILE A 59 5.25 6.91 -0.21
CA ILE A 59 4.20 7.71 0.44
C ILE A 59 2.87 6.96 0.46
N ARG A 60 2.44 6.47 -0.72
CA ARG A 60 1.15 5.78 -0.87
C ARG A 60 1.12 4.45 -0.13
N ILE A 61 2.20 3.67 -0.21
CA ILE A 61 2.31 2.37 0.45
C ILE A 61 2.37 2.53 1.96
N ALA A 62 3.16 3.47 2.48
CA ALA A 62 3.26 3.75 3.91
C ALA A 62 1.90 4.15 4.51
N ARG A 63 1.15 5.02 3.82
CA ARG A 63 -0.19 5.42 4.27
C ARG A 63 -1.15 4.22 4.39
N ARG A 64 -1.07 3.26 3.47
CA ARG A 64 -1.90 2.04 3.54
C ARG A 64 -1.52 1.15 4.72
N ALA A 65 -0.22 1.00 5.00
CA ALA A 65 0.24 0.25 6.16
C ALA A 65 -0.34 0.84 7.46
N ILE A 66 -0.26 2.16 7.62
CA ILE A 66 -0.81 2.89 8.79
C ILE A 66 -2.33 2.74 8.88
N GLU A 67 -3.05 2.93 7.78
CA GLU A 67 -4.52 2.83 7.76
C GLU A 67 -5.01 1.43 8.21
N LEU A 68 -4.31 0.36 7.83
CA LEU A 68 -4.65 -1.02 8.22
C LEU A 68 -4.50 -1.25 9.74
N GLU A 69 -3.63 -0.50 10.42
CA GLU A 69 -3.47 -0.57 11.87
C GLU A 69 -4.63 0.12 12.61
N THR A 70 -5.25 1.11 11.97
CA THR A 70 -6.35 1.89 12.54
C THR A 70 -7.74 1.31 12.28
N LEU A 71 -7.82 0.12 11.69
CA LEU A 71 -9.08 -0.55 11.37
C LEU A 71 -9.93 -0.83 12.63
N PRO A 72 -11.23 -0.46 12.64
CA PRO A 72 -12.06 -0.51 13.84
C PRO A 72 -12.53 -1.94 14.19
N TYR A 73 -13.22 -2.07 15.33
CA TYR A 73 -13.85 -3.31 15.81
C TYR A 73 -12.88 -4.51 15.97
N GLY A 74 -11.59 -4.24 16.16
CA GLY A 74 -10.55 -5.28 16.21
C GLY A 74 -10.30 -5.96 14.86
N LEU A 75 -10.75 -5.37 13.75
CA LEU A 75 -10.45 -5.86 12.40
C LEU A 75 -8.94 -5.78 12.11
N SER A 76 -8.26 -4.74 12.61
CA SER A 76 -6.79 -4.57 12.50
C SER A 76 -6.01 -5.76 13.08
N GLU A 77 -6.58 -6.46 14.06
CA GLU A 77 -5.94 -7.60 14.72
C GLU A 77 -6.19 -8.94 14.01
N LYS A 78 -7.04 -8.98 12.98
CA LYS A 78 -7.38 -10.23 12.29
C LYS A 78 -6.17 -10.73 11.50
N PRO A 79 -5.85 -12.05 11.54
CA PRO A 79 -4.66 -12.59 10.88
C PRO A 79 -4.54 -12.23 9.40
N ALA A 80 -5.65 -12.20 8.67
CA ALA A 80 -5.63 -11.83 7.26
C ALA A 80 -5.31 -10.34 7.04
N ILE A 81 -5.76 -9.45 7.93
CA ILE A 81 -5.48 -8.01 7.87
C ILE A 81 -4.01 -7.74 8.21
N LEU A 82 -3.47 -8.39 9.24
CA LEU A 82 -2.06 -8.33 9.58
C LEU A 82 -1.18 -8.77 8.40
N LYS A 83 -1.56 -9.85 7.71
CA LYS A 83 -0.86 -10.32 6.50
C LYS A 83 -0.83 -9.27 5.39
N VAL A 84 -1.94 -8.58 5.15
CA VAL A 84 -2.00 -7.50 4.15
C VAL A 84 -1.12 -6.33 4.57
N ARG A 85 -1.17 -5.94 5.85
CA ARG A 85 -0.30 -4.88 6.40
C ARG A 85 1.17 -5.23 6.20
N ASP A 86 1.57 -6.46 6.50
CA ASP A 86 2.96 -6.92 6.36
C ASP A 86 3.41 -6.85 4.89
N TRP A 87 2.53 -7.16 3.92
CA TRP A 87 2.84 -6.94 2.50
C TRP A 87 3.10 -5.47 2.14
N TYR A 88 2.38 -4.53 2.75
CA TYR A 88 2.66 -3.09 2.57
C TYR A 88 3.99 -2.69 3.22
N LEU A 89 4.30 -3.19 4.41
CA LEU A 89 5.57 -2.92 5.10
C LEU A 89 6.78 -3.47 4.33
N ASP A 90 6.70 -4.71 3.83
CA ASP A 90 7.73 -5.30 2.98
C ASP A 90 7.93 -4.49 1.70
N SER A 91 6.82 -4.06 1.07
CA SER A 91 6.90 -3.24 -0.15
C SER A 91 7.50 -1.85 0.12
N PHE A 92 7.22 -1.27 1.28
CA PHE A 92 7.82 -0.03 1.69
C PHE A 92 9.34 -0.20 1.88
N ARG A 93 9.77 -1.26 2.58
CA ARG A 93 11.18 -1.59 2.76
C ARG A 93 11.90 -1.73 1.43
N ASP A 94 11.33 -2.50 0.48
CA ASP A 94 11.94 -2.74 -0.83
C ASP A 94 12.06 -1.45 -1.66
N LEU A 95 11.05 -0.56 -1.61
CA LEU A 95 11.15 0.73 -2.29
C LEU A 95 12.20 1.64 -1.67
N ARG A 96 12.38 1.57 -0.35
CA ARG A 96 13.33 2.39 0.40
C ARG A 96 14.77 1.89 0.30
N SER A 97 14.99 0.63 -0.08
CA SER A 97 16.34 0.08 -0.25
C SER A 97 17.04 0.54 -1.53
N ILE A 98 16.30 1.02 -2.55
CA ILE A 98 16.91 1.54 -3.78
C ILE A 98 17.31 3.02 -3.60
N PRO A 99 18.54 3.40 -3.98
CA PRO A 99 18.98 4.80 -3.98
C PRO A 99 18.19 5.66 -4.97
N GLU A 100 18.51 6.95 -5.05
CA GLU A 100 17.90 7.82 -6.06
C GLU A 100 18.24 7.32 -7.48
N ILE A 101 17.22 7.26 -8.34
CA ILE A 101 17.33 6.80 -9.74
C ILE A 101 17.94 7.91 -10.59
N LYS A 102 19.15 7.66 -11.13
CA LYS A 102 19.92 8.65 -11.89
C LYS A 102 20.02 8.31 -13.36
N ASP A 103 20.03 7.03 -13.68
CA ASP A 103 20.23 6.57 -15.04
C ASP A 103 19.31 5.40 -15.42
N ARG A 104 19.52 4.87 -16.63
CA ARG A 104 18.73 3.78 -17.18
C ARG A 104 18.93 2.45 -16.44
N ASN A 105 20.11 2.19 -15.89
CA ASN A 105 20.35 0.94 -15.16
C ASN A 105 19.57 0.97 -13.84
N ASP A 106 19.60 2.10 -13.12
CA ASP A 106 18.79 2.30 -11.91
C ASP A 106 17.29 2.15 -12.21
N GLU A 107 16.83 2.72 -13.34
CA GLU A 107 15.43 2.60 -13.78
C GLU A 107 15.04 1.13 -13.99
N LEU A 108 15.87 0.36 -14.69
CA LEU A 108 15.60 -1.05 -14.95
C LEU A 108 15.54 -1.88 -13.66
N GLU A 109 16.43 -1.62 -12.70
CA GLU A 109 16.42 -2.28 -11.38
C GLU A 109 15.13 -1.93 -10.62
N PHE A 110 14.79 -0.65 -10.56
CA PHE A 110 13.57 -0.18 -9.91
C PHE A 110 12.30 -0.77 -10.54
N THR A 111 12.28 -0.90 -11.87
CA THR A 111 11.20 -1.57 -12.60
C THR A 111 11.02 -3.03 -12.16
N GLN A 112 12.09 -3.76 -11.79
CA GLN A 112 11.95 -5.11 -11.25
C GLN A 112 11.33 -5.12 -9.85
N ILE A 113 11.71 -4.18 -8.98
CA ILE A 113 11.09 -4.05 -7.66
C ILE A 113 9.60 -3.75 -7.78
N ILE A 114 9.22 -2.83 -8.66
CA ILE A 114 7.81 -2.50 -8.92
C ILE A 114 7.03 -3.75 -9.38
N LYS A 115 7.60 -4.57 -10.27
CA LYS A 115 6.99 -5.84 -10.71
C LYS A 115 6.79 -6.82 -9.55
N MET A 116 7.78 -6.95 -8.66
CA MET A 116 7.66 -7.80 -7.47
C MET A 116 6.56 -7.31 -6.53
N ILE A 117 6.48 -5.99 -6.29
CA ILE A 117 5.42 -5.38 -5.48
C ILE A 117 4.04 -5.61 -6.11
N LYS A 118 3.91 -5.46 -7.43
CA LYS A 118 2.66 -5.76 -8.16
C LYS A 118 2.17 -7.17 -7.83
N VAL A 119 3.05 -8.16 -7.95
CA VAL A 119 2.74 -9.58 -7.69
C VAL A 119 2.37 -9.80 -6.23
N ARG A 120 3.18 -9.29 -5.29
CA ARG A 120 2.93 -9.41 -3.83
C ARG A 120 1.52 -8.96 -3.46
N HIS A 121 1.04 -7.89 -4.10
CA HIS A 121 -0.25 -7.29 -3.76
C HIS A 121 -1.45 -7.95 -4.46
N ASN A 122 -1.27 -8.97 -5.31
CA ASN A 122 -2.36 -9.54 -6.13
C ASN A 122 -3.53 -10.05 -5.28
N ASN A 123 -3.21 -10.63 -4.13
CA ASN A 123 -4.20 -11.25 -3.24
C ASN A 123 -4.71 -10.31 -2.14
N VAL A 124 -4.45 -9.00 -2.21
CA VAL A 124 -4.95 -8.04 -1.20
C VAL A 124 -6.46 -8.08 -1.08
N VAL A 125 -7.22 -8.01 -2.18
CA VAL A 125 -8.69 -8.01 -2.14
C VAL A 125 -9.27 -9.29 -1.51
N PRO A 126 -8.93 -10.51 -1.98
CA PRO A 126 -9.45 -11.72 -1.36
C PRO A 126 -8.99 -11.89 0.10
N THR A 127 -7.78 -11.42 0.44
CA THR A 127 -7.28 -11.49 1.83
C THR A 127 -7.99 -10.51 2.75
N MET A 128 -8.29 -9.29 2.29
CA MET A 128 -9.12 -8.33 3.03
C MET A 128 -10.53 -8.89 3.27
N ALA A 129 -11.14 -9.52 2.26
CA ALA A 129 -12.44 -10.19 2.40
C ALA A 129 -12.40 -11.30 3.45
N LEU A 130 -11.32 -12.10 3.48
CA LEU A 130 -11.10 -13.09 4.53
C LEU A 130 -10.98 -12.43 5.92
N GLY A 131 -10.34 -11.27 6.04
CA GLY A 131 -10.25 -10.51 7.30
C GLY A 131 -11.62 -10.08 7.81
N VAL A 132 -12.47 -9.55 6.93
CA VAL A 132 -13.85 -9.19 7.27
C VAL A 132 -14.66 -10.43 7.68
N GLN A 133 -14.47 -11.57 6.99
CA GLN A 133 -15.10 -12.82 7.36
C GLN A 133 -14.63 -13.32 8.75
N GLN A 134 -13.34 -13.19 9.07
CA GLN A 134 -12.77 -13.53 10.38
C GLN A 134 -13.32 -12.64 11.50
N LEU A 135 -13.59 -11.37 11.20
CA LEU A 135 -14.29 -10.48 12.14
C LEU A 135 -15.71 -10.97 12.38
N LYS A 136 -16.48 -11.22 11.33
CA LYS A 136 -17.88 -11.68 11.41
C LYS A 136 -18.05 -12.96 12.25
N LYS A 137 -17.12 -13.92 12.15
CA LYS A 137 -17.18 -15.16 12.97
C LYS A 137 -17.04 -14.92 14.47
N GLY A 138 -16.46 -13.79 14.88
CA GLY A 138 -16.31 -13.42 16.30
C GLY A 138 -17.37 -12.47 16.83
N LEU A 139 -18.31 -12.03 15.98
CA LEU A 139 -19.42 -11.16 16.38
C LEU A 139 -20.65 -12.00 16.72
N ASP A 140 -21.50 -11.50 17.62
CA ASP A 140 -22.81 -12.10 17.88
C ASP A 140 -23.64 -12.05 16.59
N PRO A 141 -24.24 -13.18 16.14
CA PRO A 141 -25.11 -13.24 14.96
C PRO A 141 -26.26 -12.21 14.95
N LYS A 142 -26.61 -11.63 16.11
CA LYS A 142 -27.64 -10.60 16.26
C LYS A 142 -27.16 -9.18 15.97
N VAL A 143 -25.86 -8.92 15.86
CA VAL A 143 -25.33 -7.62 15.44
C VAL A 143 -25.69 -7.40 13.97
N GLY A 144 -26.44 -6.34 13.69
CA GLY A 144 -26.83 -5.98 12.33
C GLY A 144 -25.64 -5.41 11.56
N TYR A 145 -25.56 -5.70 10.25
CA TYR A 145 -24.51 -5.13 9.39
C TYR A 145 -24.60 -3.60 9.23
N GLN A 146 -25.75 -3.01 9.58
CA GLN A 146 -25.97 -1.57 9.62
C GLN A 146 -25.10 -0.87 10.67
N ASP A 147 -24.53 -1.61 11.63
CA ASP A 147 -23.66 -1.06 12.67
C ASP A 147 -22.17 -1.01 12.24
N LEU A 148 -21.84 -1.34 10.98
CA LEU A 148 -20.46 -1.46 10.46
C LEU A 148 -20.11 -0.39 9.41
N ASP A 149 -20.80 0.75 9.41
CA ASP A 149 -20.58 1.84 8.45
C ASP A 149 -19.12 2.31 8.38
N GLU A 150 -18.40 2.32 9.51
CA GLU A 150 -16.97 2.68 9.53
C GLU A 150 -16.11 1.72 8.70
N ILE A 151 -16.45 0.42 8.69
CA ILE A 151 -15.75 -0.58 7.86
C ILE A 151 -16.04 -0.31 6.38
N HIS A 152 -17.28 0.01 6.01
CA HIS A 152 -17.64 0.32 4.63
C HIS A 152 -16.86 1.54 4.12
N GLN A 153 -16.91 2.65 4.87
CA GLN A 153 -16.19 3.87 4.51
C GLN A 153 -14.67 3.64 4.43
N PHE A 154 -14.11 2.81 5.32
CA PHE A 154 -12.71 2.43 5.25
C PHE A 154 -12.41 1.67 3.96
N LEU A 155 -13.18 0.62 3.65
CA LEU A 155 -12.93 -0.24 2.50
C LEU A 155 -13.00 0.55 1.19
N ASP A 156 -13.94 1.49 1.07
CA ASP A 156 -14.04 2.37 -0.10
C ASP A 156 -12.76 3.22 -0.27
N ARG A 157 -12.31 3.89 0.80
CA ARG A 157 -11.07 4.68 0.76
C ARG A 157 -9.84 3.81 0.48
N PHE A 158 -9.77 2.63 1.09
CA PHE A 158 -8.67 1.68 0.91
C PHE A 158 -8.59 1.16 -0.53
N TYR A 159 -9.73 0.76 -1.12
CA TYR A 159 -9.76 0.22 -2.48
C TYR A 159 -9.56 1.31 -3.54
N MET A 160 -10.13 2.50 -3.37
CA MET A 160 -9.79 3.65 -4.21
C MET A 160 -8.30 3.99 -4.12
N SER A 161 -7.77 3.98 -2.90
CA SER A 161 -6.36 3.98 -2.55
C SER A 161 -5.53 3.07 -3.47
N ARG A 162 -5.86 1.79 -3.39
CA ARG A 162 -5.18 0.69 -4.06
C ARG A 162 -5.31 0.76 -5.58
N ILE A 163 -6.47 1.14 -6.11
CA ILE A 163 -6.65 1.35 -7.56
C ILE A 163 -5.66 2.40 -8.04
N GLY A 164 -5.50 3.52 -7.32
CA GLY A 164 -4.51 4.55 -7.67
C GLY A 164 -3.06 4.04 -7.65
N ILE A 165 -2.69 3.18 -6.71
CA ILE A 165 -1.36 2.54 -6.69
C ILE A 165 -1.20 1.57 -7.87
N ARG A 166 -2.21 0.74 -8.13
CA ARG A 166 -2.22 -0.24 -9.23
C ARG A 166 -2.14 0.43 -10.59
N MET A 167 -2.80 1.57 -10.75
CA MET A 167 -2.71 2.39 -11.95
C MET A 167 -1.25 2.80 -12.20
N LEU A 168 -0.57 3.33 -11.17
CA LEU A 168 0.81 3.82 -11.30
C LEU A 168 1.84 2.72 -11.59
N ILE A 169 1.63 1.53 -11.02
CA ILE A 169 2.54 0.39 -11.14
C ILE A 169 2.29 -0.42 -12.43
N GLY A 170 1.04 -0.39 -12.93
CA GLY A 170 0.55 -1.24 -14.02
C GLY A 170 0.23 -2.65 -13.55
#